data_AF-A0A1Y1ZCR8-F1
#
_entry.id   AF-A0A1Y1ZCR8-F1
#
_cell.length_a   1.000
_cell.length_b   1.000
_cell.length_c   1.000
_cell.angle_alpha   90.00
_cell.angle_beta   90.00
_cell.angle_gamma   90.00
#
_symmetry.space_group_name_H-M   'P 1'
#
loop_
_entity.id
_entity.type
_entity.pdbx_description
1 polymer ?
#
loop_
_entity_poly.entity_id
_entity_poly.type
_entity_poly.pdbx_seq_one_letter_code
_entity_poly.pdbx_strand_id
1 'polypeptide(L)'
;MNSLNTHHVNQFVDILRFSRLRRTQLLNDIGLIFEEEADKELMDTTYNKDEVEQIIKSIKDVVKNFVENEVLNINHMNVLLLQQFCKQAEFWHLNLMANISELENRQLLNNVKQFEEEQFLKNKLIKQPTTGKLEPLINEGPVGILKKEIEDLKKENETLKQDKDNLSSEIEKLNNKNKGSESKISELDNKITSLNKEIKKLQSIKYEKDIKKEEMINAIDDAIENTKRNNRKKSNDDVDDSQIDSKINNVIEKSKLSDILKGSKINIDELMKFQNIETQRKIKELTKEVESLRKDLDTKLSQSSPVQNLKRMLIERNNQYKTLKTEILKYNPDYKFQV
;
A
#
# COMPACT_ATOMS: atom_id res chain seq x y z
N MET A 1 14.82 -27.26 13.31
CA MET A 1 13.68 -27.37 14.25
C MET A 1 13.51 -26.14 15.13
N ASN A 2 14.58 -25.43 15.54
CA ASN A 2 14.50 -24.27 16.46
C ASN A 2 13.79 -23.01 15.94
N SER A 3 13.35 -22.98 14.67
CA SER A 3 12.58 -21.90 14.08
C SER A 3 11.08 -22.21 13.94
N LEU A 4 10.64 -23.41 14.34
CA LEU A 4 9.25 -23.83 14.22
C LEU A 4 8.45 -23.42 15.46
N ASN A 5 7.20 -23.02 15.24
CA ASN A 5 6.25 -22.74 16.32
C ASN A 5 6.08 -23.98 17.22
N THR A 6 5.97 -23.79 18.54
CA THR A 6 5.68 -24.82 19.55
C THR A 6 4.54 -25.74 19.14
N HIS A 7 3.48 -25.21 18.52
CA HIS A 7 2.38 -26.05 18.02
C HIS A 7 2.83 -27.04 16.93
N HIS A 8 3.60 -26.59 15.94
CA HIS A 8 4.14 -27.45 14.89
C HIS A 8 5.18 -28.44 15.44
N VAL A 9 5.98 -28.01 16.42
CA VAL A 9 6.91 -28.89 17.14
C VAL A 9 6.15 -30.03 17.83
N ASN A 10 5.05 -29.73 18.53
CA ASN A 10 4.21 -30.74 19.17
C ASN A 10 3.58 -31.70 18.15
N GLN A 11 3.07 -31.19 17.04
CA GLN A 11 2.56 -32.05 15.95
C GLN A 11 3.63 -32.99 15.39
N PHE A 12 4.87 -32.50 15.20
CA PHE A 12 5.97 -33.37 14.78
C PHE A 12 6.33 -34.42 15.82
N VAL A 13 6.27 -34.09 17.11
CA VAL A 13 6.48 -35.06 18.20
C VAL A 13 5.40 -36.16 18.16
N ASP A 14 4.14 -35.81 17.91
CA ASP A 14 3.05 -36.80 17.80
C ASP A 14 3.23 -37.71 16.59
N ILE A 15 3.63 -37.17 15.43
CA ILE A 15 3.97 -37.95 14.24
C ILE A 15 5.12 -38.90 14.54
N LEU A 16 6.21 -38.42 15.17
CA LEU A 16 7.34 -39.26 15.54
C LEU A 16 6.96 -40.36 16.54
N ARG A 17 6.06 -40.07 17.50
CA ARG A 17 5.54 -41.06 18.45
C ARG A 17 4.75 -42.15 17.74
N PHE A 18 3.89 -41.76 16.80
CA PHE A 18 3.15 -42.69 15.95
C PHE A 18 4.10 -43.57 15.12
N SER A 19 5.08 -42.96 14.44
CA SER A 19 6.06 -43.70 13.63
C SER A 19 6.88 -44.68 14.47
N ARG A 20 7.23 -44.33 15.71
CA ARG A 20 7.95 -45.22 16.63
C ARG A 20 7.10 -46.39 17.08
N LEU A 21 5.84 -46.13 17.46
CA LEU A 21 4.90 -47.19 17.83
C LEU A 21 4.71 -48.17 16.67
N ARG A 22 4.50 -47.65 15.45
CA ARG A 22 4.35 -48.47 14.25
C ARG A 22 5.61 -49.30 14.00
N ARG A 23 6.79 -48.70 14.08
CA ARG A 23 8.07 -49.43 13.94
C ARG A 23 8.19 -50.60 14.91
N THR A 24 7.84 -50.40 16.18
CA THR A 24 7.86 -51.48 17.18
C THR A 24 6.85 -52.58 16.84
N GLN A 25 5.64 -52.21 16.43
CA GLN A 25 4.64 -53.18 15.99
C GLN A 25 5.13 -54.03 14.81
N LEU A 26 5.74 -53.41 13.80
CA LEU A 26 6.26 -54.13 12.64
C LEU A 26 7.39 -55.10 12.97
N LEU A 27 8.27 -54.74 13.89
CA LEU A 27 9.30 -55.66 14.36
C LEU A 27 8.69 -56.86 15.09
N ASN A 28 7.64 -56.64 15.87
CA ASN A 28 6.92 -57.73 16.54
C ASN A 28 6.18 -58.61 15.53
N ASP A 29 5.49 -58.02 14.55
CA ASP A 29 4.76 -58.75 13.51
C ASP A 29 5.72 -59.61 12.66
N ILE A 30 6.90 -59.09 12.33
CA ILE A 30 7.95 -59.89 11.67
C ILE A 30 8.37 -61.07 12.57
N GLY A 31 8.56 -60.85 13.87
CA GLY A 31 8.87 -61.92 14.82
C GLY A 31 7.81 -63.02 14.83
N LEU A 32 6.53 -62.63 14.87
CA LEU A 32 5.41 -63.55 14.83
C LEU A 32 5.36 -64.34 13.50
N ILE A 33 5.66 -63.72 12.36
CA ILE A 33 5.73 -64.42 11.07
C ILE A 33 6.81 -65.51 11.11
N PHE A 34 7.97 -65.24 11.71
CA PHE A 34 9.00 -66.25 11.86
C PHE A 34 8.56 -67.41 12.77
N GLU A 35 7.88 -67.12 13.88
CA GLU A 35 7.33 -68.15 14.78
C GLU A 35 6.26 -68.99 14.07
N GLU A 36 5.30 -68.35 13.39
CA GLU A 36 4.24 -69.02 12.65
C GLU A 36 4.75 -69.89 11.50
N GLU A 37 5.76 -69.42 10.77
CA GLU A 37 6.30 -70.17 9.64
C GLU A 37 7.24 -71.29 10.10
N ALA A 38 7.98 -71.07 11.19
CA ALA A 38 8.71 -72.13 11.87
C ALA A 38 7.76 -73.24 12.34
N ASP A 39 6.64 -72.91 12.97
CA ASP A 39 5.64 -73.91 13.43
C ASP A 39 4.98 -74.67 12.27
N LYS A 40 4.83 -74.06 11.09
CA LYS A 40 4.26 -74.71 9.90
C LYS A 40 5.24 -75.63 9.19
N GLU A 41 6.50 -75.19 9.05
CA GLU A 41 7.50 -75.89 8.25
C GLU A 41 8.35 -76.89 9.07
N LEU A 42 8.49 -76.66 10.39
CA LEU A 42 9.27 -77.52 11.30
C LEU A 42 8.45 -78.66 11.94
N MET A 43 7.73 -79.44 11.13
CA MET A 43 6.91 -80.57 11.60
C MET A 43 7.68 -81.88 11.82
N ASP A 44 8.78 -82.10 11.10
CA ASP A 44 9.55 -83.34 11.11
C ASP A 44 10.78 -83.25 12.02
N THR A 45 11.18 -84.38 12.62
CA THR A 45 12.36 -84.44 13.49
C THR A 45 13.70 -84.48 12.75
N THR A 46 13.68 -84.69 11.43
CA THR A 46 14.88 -84.83 10.58
C THR A 46 14.65 -84.15 9.25
N TYR A 47 15.60 -83.29 8.87
CA TYR A 47 15.56 -82.55 7.61
C TYR A 47 16.80 -82.81 6.77
N ASN A 48 16.60 -82.90 5.45
CA ASN A 48 17.68 -82.88 4.48
C ASN A 48 18.09 -81.43 4.13
N LYS A 49 19.26 -81.28 3.50
CA LYS A 49 19.79 -79.95 3.17
C LYS A 49 18.87 -79.16 2.24
N ASP A 50 18.28 -79.81 1.24
CA ASP A 50 17.44 -79.17 0.22
C ASP A 50 16.10 -78.71 0.82
N GLU A 51 15.55 -79.48 1.76
CA GLU A 51 14.37 -79.14 2.56
C GLU A 51 14.64 -77.92 3.43
N VAL A 52 15.76 -77.88 4.17
CA VAL A 52 16.14 -76.70 4.96
C VAL A 52 16.33 -75.48 4.06
N GLU A 53 16.93 -75.65 2.87
CA GLU A 53 17.11 -74.55 1.93
C GLU A 53 15.76 -74.05 1.37
N GLN A 54 14.80 -74.94 1.15
CA GLN A 54 13.44 -74.59 0.73
C GLN A 54 12.68 -73.84 1.83
N ILE A 55 12.76 -74.30 3.07
CA ILE A 55 12.16 -73.65 4.25
C ILE A 55 12.68 -72.21 4.39
N ILE A 56 14.00 -72.03 4.33
CA ILE A 56 14.61 -70.69 4.41
C ILE A 56 14.14 -69.79 3.25
N LYS A 57 14.00 -70.33 2.04
CA LYS A 57 13.49 -69.56 0.88
C LYS A 57 12.02 -69.18 1.06
N SER A 58 11.20 -70.10 1.55
CA SER A 58 9.78 -69.88 1.83
C SER A 58 9.59 -68.75 2.85
N ILE A 59 10.23 -68.86 4.02
CA ILE A 59 10.21 -67.83 5.06
C ILE A 59 10.69 -66.48 4.51
N LYS A 60 11.77 -66.47 3.72
CA LYS A 60 12.29 -65.24 3.10
C LYS A 60 11.24 -64.58 2.20
N ASP A 61 10.53 -65.35 1.38
CA ASP A 61 9.53 -64.81 0.45
C ASP A 61 8.31 -64.28 1.20
N VAL A 62 7.86 -64.98 2.26
CA VAL A 62 6.76 -64.53 3.14
C VAL A 62 7.14 -63.20 3.82
N VAL A 63 8.30 -63.14 4.46
CA VAL A 63 8.77 -61.92 5.14
C VAL A 63 8.98 -60.78 4.14
N LYS A 64 9.53 -61.05 2.96
CA LYS A 64 9.70 -60.05 1.91
C LYS A 64 8.35 -59.45 1.48
N ASN A 65 7.36 -60.29 1.19
CA ASN A 65 6.03 -59.84 0.79
C ASN A 65 5.35 -59.03 1.90
N PHE A 66 5.49 -59.46 3.16
CA PHE A 66 4.98 -58.69 4.31
C PHE A 66 5.62 -57.31 4.40
N VAL A 67 6.96 -57.23 4.36
CA VAL A 67 7.69 -55.96 4.45
C VAL A 67 7.36 -55.04 3.27
N GLU A 68 7.26 -55.56 2.05
CA GLU A 68 6.90 -54.76 0.87
C GLU A 68 5.49 -54.14 1.02
N ASN A 69 4.50 -54.94 1.43
CA ASN A 69 3.14 -54.46 1.67
C ASN A 69 3.09 -53.40 2.77
N GLU A 70 3.86 -53.59 3.83
CA GLU A 70 3.88 -52.64 4.93
C GLU A 70 4.61 -51.33 4.57
N VAL A 71 5.74 -51.40 3.85
CA VAL A 71 6.42 -50.19 3.35
C VAL A 71 5.48 -49.39 2.45
N LEU A 72 4.70 -50.06 1.61
CA LEU A 72 3.66 -49.45 0.78
C LEU A 72 2.57 -48.79 1.64
N ASN A 73 2.12 -49.47 2.71
CA ASN A 73 1.17 -48.91 3.67
C ASN A 73 1.72 -47.66 4.39
N ILE A 74 3.00 -47.67 4.79
CA ILE A 74 3.68 -46.50 5.38
C ILE A 74 3.69 -45.32 4.39
N ASN A 75 3.98 -45.58 3.12
CA ASN A 75 3.93 -44.55 2.09
C ASN A 75 2.52 -43.97 1.94
N HIS A 76 1.49 -44.81 1.93
CA HIS A 76 0.10 -44.34 1.90
C HIS A 76 -0.25 -43.50 3.12
N MET A 77 0.15 -43.92 4.33
CA MET A 77 -0.06 -43.14 5.56
C MET A 77 0.64 -41.77 5.48
N ASN A 78 1.87 -41.72 4.96
CA ASN A 78 2.60 -40.47 4.77
C ASN A 78 1.92 -39.55 3.75
N VAL A 79 1.41 -40.09 2.64
CA VAL A 79 0.64 -39.32 1.64
C VAL A 79 -0.66 -38.79 2.25
N LEU A 80 -1.36 -39.57 3.07
CA LEU A 80 -2.56 -39.11 3.77
C LEU A 80 -2.26 -37.98 4.75
N LEU A 81 -1.15 -38.08 5.49
CA LEU A 81 -0.70 -37.01 6.38
C LEU A 81 -0.38 -35.73 5.60
N LEU A 82 0.37 -35.84 4.49
CA LEU A 82 0.64 -34.71 3.61
C LEU A 82 -0.64 -34.12 3.03
N GLN A 83 -1.61 -34.95 2.63
CA GLN A 83 -2.91 -34.50 2.16
C GLN A 83 -3.66 -33.69 3.23
N GLN A 84 -3.58 -34.07 4.51
CA GLN A 84 -4.17 -33.30 5.60
C GLN A 84 -3.52 -31.92 5.75
N PHE A 85 -2.19 -31.84 5.69
CA PHE A 85 -1.48 -30.56 5.72
C PHE A 85 -1.79 -29.70 4.49
N CYS A 86 -1.84 -30.28 3.30
CA CYS A 86 -2.22 -29.57 2.08
C CYS A 86 -3.65 -29.05 2.13
N LYS A 87 -4.62 -29.82 2.66
CA LYS A 87 -6.00 -29.33 2.86
C LYS A 87 -6.07 -28.15 3.82
N GLN A 88 -5.28 -28.18 4.90
CA GLN A 88 -5.16 -27.02 5.80
C GLN A 88 -4.57 -25.83 5.05
N ALA A 89 -3.47 -26.01 4.32
CA ALA A 89 -2.86 -24.93 3.55
C ALA A 89 -3.80 -24.36 2.47
N GLU A 90 -4.55 -25.20 1.75
CA GLU A 90 -5.54 -24.80 0.75
C GLU A 90 -6.66 -23.96 1.36
N PHE A 91 -7.12 -24.31 2.57
CA PHE A 91 -8.11 -23.54 3.32
C PHE A 91 -7.60 -22.12 3.63
N TRP A 92 -6.29 -21.96 3.81
CA TRP A 92 -5.63 -20.67 3.98
C TRP A 92 -5.09 -20.08 2.66
N HIS A 93 -5.43 -20.68 1.51
CA HIS A 93 -4.96 -20.29 0.17
C HIS A 93 -3.43 -20.22 0.04
N LEU A 94 -2.71 -21.09 0.77
CA LEU A 94 -1.26 -21.19 0.74
C LEU A 94 -0.80 -22.27 -0.24
N ASN A 95 0.19 -21.92 -1.07
CA ASN A 95 0.87 -22.89 -1.92
C ASN A 95 2.11 -23.44 -1.20
N LEU A 96 2.03 -24.69 -0.75
CA LEU A 96 3.17 -25.38 -0.16
C LEU A 96 4.10 -25.90 -1.26
N MET A 97 5.39 -25.62 -1.14
CA MET A 97 6.43 -26.22 -1.99
C MET A 97 7.31 -27.09 -1.12
N ALA A 98 7.36 -28.39 -1.42
CA ALA A 98 8.28 -29.33 -0.78
C ALA A 98 9.50 -29.54 -1.67
N ASN A 99 10.70 -29.31 -1.13
CA ASN A 99 11.94 -29.62 -1.83
C ASN A 99 12.29 -31.10 -1.61
N ILE A 100 11.94 -31.95 -2.58
CA ILE A 100 12.19 -33.41 -2.51
C ILE A 100 13.69 -33.70 -2.37
N SER A 101 14.56 -32.86 -2.95
CA SER A 101 16.02 -33.04 -2.89
C SER A 101 16.61 -32.94 -1.47
N GLU A 102 15.90 -32.33 -0.53
CA GLU A 102 16.34 -32.21 0.86
C GLU A 102 16.01 -33.45 1.71
N LEU A 103 15.10 -34.32 1.25
CA LEU A 103 14.67 -35.51 2.01
C LEU A 103 15.79 -36.55 2.17
N GLU A 104 16.74 -36.61 1.23
CA GLU A 104 17.90 -37.51 1.28
C GLU A 104 19.11 -36.89 1.99
N ASN A 105 18.99 -35.64 2.44
CA ASN A 105 20.09 -34.96 3.10
C ASN A 105 20.39 -35.61 4.46
N ARG A 106 21.48 -36.37 4.53
CA ARG A 106 21.93 -37.09 5.73
C ARG A 106 22.12 -36.17 6.94
N GLN A 107 22.51 -34.92 6.75
CA GLN A 107 22.64 -33.97 7.86
C GLN A 107 21.28 -33.59 8.43
N LEU A 108 20.28 -33.33 7.59
CA LEU A 108 18.91 -33.04 8.03
C LEU A 108 18.28 -34.27 8.72
N LEU A 109 18.50 -35.46 8.18
CA LEU A 109 18.05 -36.71 8.81
C LEU A 109 18.71 -36.93 10.18
N ASN A 110 20.01 -36.66 10.31
CA ASN A 110 20.69 -36.74 11.60
C ASN A 110 20.16 -35.71 12.60
N ASN A 111 19.83 -34.51 12.16
CA ASN A 111 19.22 -33.49 13.02
C ASN A 111 17.82 -33.93 13.50
N VAL A 112 17.02 -34.57 12.65
CA VAL A 112 15.72 -35.15 13.04
C VAL A 112 15.92 -36.29 14.03
N LYS A 113 16.93 -37.14 13.82
CA LYS A 113 17.27 -38.23 14.75
C LYS A 113 17.68 -37.70 16.13
N GLN A 114 18.57 -36.72 16.18
CA GLN A 114 18.97 -36.08 17.44
C GLN A 114 17.77 -35.41 18.12
N PHE A 115 16.92 -34.73 17.36
CA PHE A 115 15.69 -34.15 17.87
C PHE A 115 14.74 -35.22 18.44
N GLU A 116 14.55 -36.35 17.74
CA GLU A 116 13.77 -37.49 18.24
C GLU A 116 14.34 -37.95 19.59
N GLU A 117 15.64 -38.25 19.64
CA GLU A 117 16.32 -38.69 20.86
C GLU A 117 16.15 -37.69 22.02
N GLU A 118 16.38 -36.39 21.78
CA GLU A 118 16.22 -35.34 22.79
C GLU A 118 14.78 -35.22 23.30
N GLN A 119 13.79 -35.22 22.41
CA GLN A 119 12.38 -35.08 22.80
C GLN A 119 11.87 -36.29 23.56
N PHE A 120 12.33 -37.51 23.23
CA PHE A 120 11.92 -38.72 23.94
C PHE A 120 12.72 -38.97 25.23
N LEU A 121 13.96 -38.49 25.33
CA LEU A 121 14.70 -38.45 26.59
C LEU A 121 14.04 -37.46 27.57
N LYS A 122 13.65 -36.28 27.08
CA LYS A 122 12.89 -35.27 27.87
C LYS A 122 11.48 -35.76 28.24
N ASN A 123 10.76 -36.43 27.33
CA ASN A 123 9.41 -36.93 27.60
C ASN A 123 9.33 -38.11 28.59
N LYS A 124 10.43 -38.82 28.91
CA LYS A 124 10.43 -39.74 30.06
C LYS A 124 10.18 -39.03 31.39
N LEU A 125 10.43 -37.71 31.46
CA LEU A 125 10.21 -36.87 32.64
C LEU A 125 8.85 -36.14 32.62
N ILE A 126 8.15 -36.09 31.49
CA ILE A 126 6.89 -35.34 31.34
C ILE A 126 5.76 -36.33 31.05
N LYS A 127 5.28 -36.99 32.11
CA LYS A 127 3.99 -37.69 32.12
C LYS A 127 2.87 -36.65 32.14
N GLN A 128 2.50 -36.07 31.01
CA GLN A 128 1.14 -35.52 30.88
C GLN A 128 0.53 -35.88 29.52
N PRO A 129 -0.69 -36.45 29.51
CA PRO A 129 -1.45 -36.63 28.30
C PRO A 129 -2.07 -35.28 27.96
N THR A 130 -1.45 -34.52 27.06
CA THR A 130 -2.16 -33.43 26.40
C THR A 130 -3.06 -34.02 25.33
N THR A 131 -4.12 -34.71 25.75
CA THR A 131 -5.33 -34.87 24.94
C THR A 131 -6.08 -33.55 24.96
N GLY A 132 -5.42 -32.47 24.54
CA GLY A 132 -6.12 -31.28 24.09
C GLY A 132 -6.69 -31.64 22.74
N LYS A 133 -7.94 -32.11 22.71
CA LYS A 133 -8.74 -32.03 21.48
C LYS A 133 -8.59 -30.61 20.97
N LEU A 134 -8.06 -30.50 19.75
CA LEU A 134 -7.97 -29.31 18.92
C LEU A 134 -8.98 -28.24 19.37
N GLU A 135 -8.50 -27.22 20.08
CA GLU A 135 -9.23 -25.97 20.13
C GLU A 135 -8.90 -25.25 18.82
N PRO A 136 -9.90 -24.93 17.98
CA PRO A 136 -9.66 -24.14 16.79
C PRO A 136 -9.22 -22.75 17.25
N LEU A 137 -7.92 -22.44 17.13
CA LEU A 137 -7.48 -21.06 17.06
C LEU A 137 -8.09 -20.49 15.78
N ILE A 138 -9.16 -19.72 15.98
CA ILE A 138 -9.91 -18.98 14.97
C ILE A 138 -10.89 -19.88 14.21
N ASN A 139 -12.08 -19.95 14.79
CA ASN A 139 -13.27 -20.61 14.24
C ASN A 139 -13.86 -19.90 13.02
N GLU A 140 -13.04 -19.21 12.24
CA GLU A 140 -13.53 -18.51 11.09
C GLU A 140 -12.44 -18.52 10.01
N GLY A 141 -12.66 -19.33 8.97
CA GLY A 141 -11.79 -19.43 7.81
C GLY A 141 -11.72 -18.15 6.98
N PRO A 142 -11.66 -18.23 5.64
CA PRO A 142 -11.72 -17.05 4.78
C PRO A 142 -12.92 -16.13 5.12
N VAL A 143 -14.05 -16.74 5.51
CA VAL A 143 -15.27 -16.04 5.95
C VAL A 143 -15.06 -15.23 7.25
N GLY A 144 -14.13 -15.65 8.10
CA GLY A 144 -13.77 -14.95 9.33
C GLY A 144 -12.87 -13.79 9.19
N ILE A 145 -11.82 -14.00 8.40
CA ILE A 145 -10.96 -12.92 7.96
C ILE A 145 -11.82 -11.88 7.24
N LEU A 146 -12.73 -12.31 6.36
CA LEU A 146 -13.69 -11.43 5.70
C LEU A 146 -14.67 -10.77 6.68
N LYS A 147 -15.18 -11.47 7.69
CA LYS A 147 -16.06 -10.86 8.71
C LYS A 147 -15.34 -9.82 9.55
N LYS A 148 -14.10 -10.12 9.96
CA LYS A 148 -13.24 -9.21 10.69
C LYS A 148 -12.88 -8.00 9.83
N GLU A 149 -12.53 -8.22 8.57
CA GLU A 149 -12.29 -7.15 7.60
C GLU A 149 -13.56 -6.32 7.35
N ILE A 150 -14.73 -6.95 7.25
CA ILE A 150 -16.03 -6.26 7.14
C ILE A 150 -16.31 -5.45 8.41
N GLU A 151 -15.96 -5.97 9.59
CA GLU A 151 -16.15 -5.27 10.85
C GLU A 151 -15.18 -4.08 11.00
N ASP A 152 -13.93 -4.26 10.60
CA ASP A 152 -12.92 -3.20 10.60
C ASP A 152 -13.25 -2.12 9.56
N LEU A 153 -13.66 -2.51 8.34
CA LEU A 153 -14.17 -1.60 7.31
C LEU A 153 -15.47 -0.90 7.73
N LYS A 154 -16.33 -1.55 8.54
CA LYS A 154 -17.53 -0.90 9.10
C LYS A 154 -17.14 0.15 10.12
N LYS A 155 -16.20 -0.14 11.02
CA LYS A 155 -15.65 0.83 11.99
C LYS A 155 -15.01 2.00 11.28
N GLU A 156 -14.21 1.75 10.23
CA GLU A 156 -13.60 2.82 9.42
C GLU A 156 -14.66 3.67 8.71
N ASN A 157 -15.71 3.04 8.15
CA ASN A 157 -16.83 3.79 7.57
C ASN A 157 -17.58 4.64 8.60
N GLU A 158 -17.75 4.16 9.83
CA GLU A 158 -18.35 4.95 10.91
C GLU A 158 -17.48 6.14 11.30
N THR A 159 -16.16 5.96 11.43
CA THR A 159 -15.24 7.07 11.71
C THR A 159 -15.20 8.07 10.55
N LEU A 160 -15.14 7.60 9.30
CA LEU A 160 -15.19 8.46 8.12
C LEU A 160 -16.51 9.23 8.03
N LYS A 161 -17.63 8.63 8.44
CA LYS A 161 -18.92 9.29 8.51
C LYS A 161 -18.96 10.37 9.58
N GLN A 162 -18.42 10.09 10.77
CA GLN A 162 -18.26 11.09 11.84
C GLN A 162 -17.36 12.24 11.40
N ASP A 163 -16.24 11.95 10.75
CA ASP A 163 -15.33 12.97 10.21
C ASP A 163 -16.00 13.81 9.12
N LYS A 164 -16.78 13.17 8.25
CA LYS A 164 -17.59 13.88 7.26
C LYS A 164 -18.62 14.81 7.91
N ASP A 165 -19.30 14.35 8.96
CA ASP A 165 -20.28 15.17 9.70
C ASP A 165 -19.58 16.34 10.43
N ASN A 166 -18.41 16.09 11.01
CA ASN A 166 -17.58 17.12 11.64
C ASN A 166 -17.13 18.18 10.64
N LEU A 167 -16.57 17.76 9.50
CA LEU A 167 -16.16 18.65 8.41
C LEU A 167 -17.36 19.40 7.82
N SER A 168 -18.52 18.75 7.68
CA SER A 168 -19.75 19.42 7.23
C SER A 168 -20.17 20.53 8.21
N SER A 169 -20.10 20.28 9.52
CA SER A 169 -20.39 21.28 10.53
C SER A 169 -19.38 22.45 10.50
N GLU A 170 -18.12 22.17 10.19
CA GLU A 170 -17.07 23.19 10.07
C GLU A 170 -17.26 24.03 8.80
N ILE A 171 -17.60 23.41 7.67
CA ILE A 171 -17.97 24.09 6.43
C ILE A 171 -19.17 25.00 6.68
N GLU A 172 -20.19 24.55 7.41
CA GLU A 172 -21.36 25.38 7.72
C GLU A 172 -20.98 26.60 8.58
N LYS A 173 -20.13 26.42 9.60
CA LYS A 173 -19.60 27.52 10.43
C LYS A 173 -18.81 28.52 9.58
N LEU A 174 -17.92 28.04 8.71
CA LEU A 174 -17.14 28.88 7.82
C LEU A 174 -18.04 29.62 6.83
N ASN A 175 -19.04 28.96 6.27
CA ASN A 175 -19.98 29.58 5.34
C ASN A 175 -20.81 30.68 6.02
N ASN A 176 -21.25 30.46 7.26
CA ASN A 176 -21.94 31.49 8.05
C ASN A 176 -21.02 32.68 8.37
N LYS A 177 -19.75 32.44 8.70
CA LYS A 177 -18.74 33.51 8.85
C LYS A 177 -18.50 34.26 7.55
N ASN A 178 -18.48 33.55 6.42
CA ASN A 178 -18.26 34.15 5.10
C ASN A 178 -19.43 35.05 4.73
N LYS A 179 -20.69 34.59 4.91
CA LYS A 179 -21.88 35.42 4.74
C LYS A 179 -21.87 36.67 5.64
N GLY A 180 -21.45 36.52 6.90
CA GLY A 180 -21.31 37.67 7.81
C GLY A 180 -20.17 38.62 7.44
N SER A 181 -19.16 38.15 6.72
CA SER A 181 -18.08 38.98 6.18
C SER A 181 -18.53 39.66 4.89
N GLU A 182 -19.26 38.96 4.02
CA GLU A 182 -19.90 39.51 2.82
C GLU A 182 -20.90 40.62 3.17
N SER A 183 -21.69 40.47 4.23
CA SER A 183 -22.59 41.54 4.69
C SER A 183 -21.82 42.79 5.12
N LYS A 184 -20.71 42.61 5.86
CA LYS A 184 -19.82 43.73 6.26
C LYS A 184 -19.15 44.37 5.05
N ILE A 185 -18.72 43.59 4.05
CA ILE A 185 -18.16 44.10 2.81
C ILE A 185 -19.20 44.95 2.08
N SER A 186 -20.44 44.47 1.97
CA SER A 186 -21.55 45.23 1.37
C SER A 186 -21.85 46.53 2.12
N GLU A 187 -21.84 46.52 3.46
CA GLU A 187 -21.98 47.74 4.27
C GLU A 187 -20.84 48.73 4.02
N LEU A 188 -19.59 48.25 3.94
CA LEU A 188 -18.43 49.08 3.64
C LEU A 188 -18.49 49.63 2.20
N ASP A 189 -18.92 48.83 1.23
CA ASP A 189 -19.12 49.27 -0.16
C ASP A 189 -20.20 50.34 -0.26
N ASN A 190 -21.31 50.19 0.46
CA ASN A 190 -22.33 51.23 0.56
C ASN A 190 -21.76 52.52 1.16
N LYS A 191 -20.91 52.41 2.18
CA LYS A 191 -20.23 53.58 2.75
C LYS A 191 -19.25 54.21 1.77
N ILE A 192 -18.46 53.42 1.05
CA ILE A 192 -17.54 53.89 0.00
C ILE A 192 -18.31 54.59 -1.12
N THR A 193 -19.44 54.05 -1.58
CA THR A 193 -20.25 54.70 -2.61
C THR A 193 -20.86 56.02 -2.13
N SER A 194 -21.28 56.09 -0.86
CA SER A 194 -21.78 57.34 -0.27
C SER A 194 -20.68 58.42 -0.19
N LEU A 195 -19.49 58.05 0.29
CA LEU A 195 -18.33 58.94 0.36
C LEU A 195 -17.88 59.36 -1.03
N ASN A 196 -17.88 58.45 -2.01
CA ASN A 196 -17.55 58.78 -3.40
C ASN A 196 -18.55 59.77 -4.02
N LYS A 197 -19.85 59.67 -3.69
CA LYS A 197 -20.84 60.67 -4.10
C LYS A 197 -20.56 62.03 -3.46
N GLU A 198 -20.16 62.04 -2.20
CA GLU A 198 -19.79 63.27 -1.49
C GLU A 198 -18.51 63.90 -2.06
N ILE A 199 -17.48 63.10 -2.35
CA ILE A 199 -16.26 63.54 -3.04
C ILE A 199 -16.61 64.14 -4.40
N LYS A 200 -17.47 63.50 -5.20
CA LYS A 200 -17.92 64.06 -6.48
C LYS A 200 -18.62 65.41 -6.33
N LYS A 201 -19.49 65.56 -5.32
CA LYS A 201 -20.13 66.85 -5.01
C LYS A 201 -19.11 67.92 -4.60
N LEU A 202 -18.14 67.56 -3.76
CA LEU A 202 -17.07 68.47 -3.36
C LEU A 202 -16.19 68.86 -4.55
N GLN A 203 -15.93 67.94 -5.48
CA GLN A 203 -15.22 68.21 -6.72
C GLN A 203 -15.98 69.16 -7.63
N SER A 204 -17.30 69.01 -7.79
CA SER A 204 -18.11 69.94 -8.59
C SER A 204 -18.16 71.33 -7.96
N ILE A 205 -18.32 71.42 -6.63
CA ILE A 205 -18.26 72.70 -5.91
C ILE A 205 -16.88 73.34 -6.06
N LYS A 206 -15.82 72.53 -6.03
CA LYS A 206 -14.45 73.03 -6.26
C LYS A 206 -14.29 73.59 -7.68
N TYR A 207 -14.74 72.86 -8.71
CA TYR A 207 -14.68 73.33 -10.09
C TYR A 207 -15.46 74.64 -10.29
N GLU A 208 -16.62 74.77 -9.66
CA GLU A 208 -17.43 75.99 -9.69
C GLU A 208 -16.75 77.17 -8.97
N LYS A 209 -16.05 76.91 -7.86
CA LYS A 209 -15.23 77.92 -7.18
C LYS A 209 -14.00 78.31 -7.99
N ASP A 210 -13.36 77.36 -8.66
CA ASP A 210 -12.19 77.59 -9.50
C ASP A 210 -12.59 78.45 -10.73
N ILE A 211 -13.74 78.18 -11.36
CA ILE A 211 -14.32 79.04 -12.43
C ILE A 211 -14.58 80.45 -11.91
N LYS A 212 -15.27 80.60 -10.76
CA LYS A 212 -15.54 81.93 -10.19
C LYS A 212 -14.27 82.69 -9.85
N LYS A 213 -13.21 81.98 -9.43
CA LYS A 213 -11.89 82.55 -9.20
C LYS A 213 -11.25 83.00 -10.51
N GLU A 214 -11.37 82.21 -11.57
CA GLU A 214 -10.85 82.52 -12.91
C GLU A 214 -11.61 83.69 -13.56
N GLU A 215 -12.93 83.77 -13.38
CA GLU A 215 -13.75 84.93 -13.76
C GLU A 215 -13.35 86.18 -12.96
N MET A 216 -13.08 86.06 -11.65
CA MET A 216 -12.54 87.17 -10.86
C MET A 216 -11.15 87.59 -11.34
N ILE A 217 -10.28 86.65 -11.71
CA ILE A 217 -8.95 86.94 -12.26
C ILE A 217 -9.10 87.67 -13.59
N ASN A 218 -9.97 87.21 -14.49
CA ASN A 218 -10.22 87.86 -15.78
C ASN A 218 -10.83 89.26 -15.59
N ALA A 219 -11.74 89.46 -14.63
CA ALA A 219 -12.28 90.78 -14.31
C ALA A 219 -11.21 91.73 -13.73
N ILE A 220 -10.28 91.20 -12.95
CA ILE A 220 -9.10 91.95 -12.47
C ILE A 220 -8.16 92.25 -13.62
N ASP A 221 -7.92 91.30 -14.53
CA ASP A 221 -7.06 91.48 -15.70
C ASP A 221 -7.66 92.49 -16.68
N ASP A 222 -8.98 92.49 -16.91
CA ASP A 222 -9.69 93.50 -17.70
C ASP A 222 -9.64 94.88 -17.03
N ALA A 223 -9.72 94.93 -15.68
CA ALA A 223 -9.52 96.18 -14.94
C ALA A 223 -8.07 96.69 -15.08
N ILE A 224 -7.09 95.79 -15.06
CA ILE A 224 -5.66 96.08 -15.26
C ILE A 224 -5.38 96.47 -16.71
N GLU A 225 -6.03 95.88 -17.71
CA GLU A 225 -5.84 96.20 -19.13
C GLU A 225 -6.48 97.54 -19.48
N ASN A 226 -7.64 97.86 -18.89
CA ASN A 226 -8.24 99.19 -18.99
C ASN A 226 -7.41 100.28 -18.30
N THR A 227 -6.72 99.97 -17.19
CA THR A 227 -5.76 100.90 -16.58
C THR A 227 -4.42 100.97 -17.34
N LYS A 228 -4.01 99.92 -18.08
CA LYS A 228 -2.78 99.92 -18.90
C LYS A 228 -2.94 100.56 -20.29
N ARG A 229 -4.17 100.74 -20.80
CA ARG A 229 -4.43 101.49 -22.05
C ARG A 229 -4.34 103.01 -21.90
N ASN A 230 -4.40 103.53 -20.67
CA ASN A 230 -4.07 104.93 -20.36
C ASN A 230 -2.74 104.99 -19.62
N ASN A 231 -1.70 105.43 -20.33
CA ASN A 231 -0.34 105.80 -19.86
C ASN A 231 0.78 104.80 -20.20
N ARG A 232 1.32 104.97 -21.41
CA ARG A 232 2.76 104.78 -21.66
C ARG A 232 3.51 106.06 -21.28
N LYS A 233 4.27 106.03 -20.18
CA LYS A 233 5.59 106.70 -20.00
C LYS A 233 6.06 106.58 -18.55
N LYS A 234 7.24 105.94 -18.39
CA LYS A 234 8.23 106.08 -17.30
C LYS A 234 7.69 105.76 -15.88
N SER A 235 8.41 105.20 -14.93
CA SER A 235 9.83 104.98 -14.65
C SER A 235 9.88 104.08 -13.40
N ASN A 236 11.01 103.40 -13.18
CA ASN A 236 11.71 103.17 -11.91
C ASN A 236 10.90 103.16 -10.60
N ASP A 237 11.01 102.12 -9.77
CA ASP A 237 12.08 101.91 -8.78
C ASP A 237 11.78 100.64 -7.96
N ASP A 238 12.83 100.16 -7.30
CA ASP A 238 12.95 99.02 -6.38
C ASP A 238 11.79 98.80 -5.41
N VAL A 239 11.57 97.55 -4.97
CA VAL A 239 11.50 97.16 -3.54
C VAL A 239 11.73 95.64 -3.41
N ASP A 240 12.51 95.35 -2.39
CA ASP A 240 13.04 94.10 -1.86
C ASP A 240 12.01 93.20 -1.15
N ASP A 241 12.46 91.98 -0.92
CA ASP A 241 12.23 91.15 0.25
C ASP A 241 11.10 90.08 0.28
N SER A 242 11.57 88.87 0.01
CA SER A 242 11.36 87.58 0.71
C SER A 242 9.98 86.96 1.00
N GLN A 243 10.06 85.63 1.01
CA GLN A 243 9.17 84.64 1.63
C GLN A 243 7.96 84.13 0.81
N ILE A 244 8.09 82.91 0.26
CA ILE A 244 7.59 81.67 0.91
C ILE A 244 7.93 80.48 0.00
N ASP A 245 9.06 79.84 0.33
CA ASP A 245 9.27 78.43 0.08
C ASP A 245 8.33 77.61 0.97
N SER A 246 7.33 76.95 0.40
CA SER A 246 6.61 75.86 1.10
C SER A 246 5.86 74.88 0.18
N LYS A 247 6.35 74.64 -1.04
CA LYS A 247 5.77 73.59 -1.92
C LYS A 247 6.79 72.75 -2.70
N ILE A 248 8.02 72.61 -2.18
CA ILE A 248 9.01 71.63 -2.69
C ILE A 248 9.49 70.75 -1.54
N ASN A 249 8.56 70.15 -0.76
CA ASN A 249 8.91 69.10 0.20
C ASN A 249 7.83 68.01 0.38
N ASN A 250 6.77 67.98 -0.42
CA ASN A 250 5.77 66.89 -0.41
C ASN A 250 5.88 65.91 -1.59
N VAL A 251 6.96 66.01 -2.38
CA VAL A 251 7.18 65.13 -3.55
C VAL A 251 8.36 64.16 -3.34
N ILE A 252 9.25 64.41 -2.37
CA ILE A 252 10.47 63.60 -2.16
C ILE A 252 10.26 62.43 -1.18
N GLU A 253 9.22 62.43 -0.34
CA GLU A 253 8.92 61.28 0.53
C GLU A 253 8.10 60.18 -0.17
N LYS A 254 7.33 60.51 -1.21
CA LYS A 254 6.59 59.50 -2.00
C LYS A 254 7.48 58.69 -2.94
N SER A 255 8.58 59.26 -3.45
CA SER A 255 9.52 58.54 -4.33
C SER A 255 10.38 57.55 -3.55
N LYS A 256 10.92 57.95 -2.39
CA LYS A 256 11.77 57.10 -1.55
C LYS A 256 11.02 55.89 -0.97
N LEU A 257 9.74 56.05 -0.59
CA LEU A 257 8.90 54.92 -0.17
C LEU A 257 8.53 53.99 -1.34
N SER A 258 8.33 54.51 -2.55
CA SER A 258 8.06 53.67 -3.73
C SER A 258 9.27 52.84 -4.18
N ASP A 259 10.48 53.35 -3.98
CA ASP A 259 11.72 52.67 -4.35
C ASP A 259 12.08 51.56 -3.34
N ILE A 260 11.83 51.78 -2.05
CA ILE A 260 12.01 50.77 -0.98
C ILE A 260 10.97 49.64 -1.08
N LEU A 261 9.72 49.95 -1.46
CA LEU A 261 8.67 48.95 -1.69
C LEU A 261 8.91 48.11 -2.96
N LYS A 262 9.54 48.66 -4.00
CA LYS A 262 9.93 47.88 -5.19
C LYS A 262 11.11 46.95 -4.90
N GLY A 263 12.14 47.43 -4.18
CA GLY A 263 13.33 46.62 -3.85
C GLY A 263 13.03 45.42 -2.93
N SER A 264 12.17 45.59 -1.92
CA SER A 264 11.78 44.50 -1.02
C SER A 264 10.87 43.45 -1.67
N LYS A 265 9.98 43.87 -2.58
CA LYS A 265 9.10 42.97 -3.34
C LYS A 265 9.88 42.11 -4.35
N ILE A 266 10.93 42.66 -4.96
CA ILE A 266 11.84 41.93 -5.87
C ILE A 266 12.60 40.83 -5.11
N ASN A 267 13.03 41.09 -3.88
CA ASN A 267 13.82 40.14 -3.08
C ASN A 267 13.00 38.92 -2.60
N ILE A 268 11.72 39.13 -2.27
CA ILE A 268 10.79 38.04 -1.93
C ILE A 268 10.45 37.20 -3.16
N ASP A 269 10.22 37.84 -4.31
CA ASP A 269 9.94 37.14 -5.57
C ASP A 269 11.15 36.31 -6.04
N GLU A 270 12.37 36.81 -5.87
CA GLU A 270 13.59 36.06 -6.19
C GLU A 270 13.80 34.87 -5.24
N LEU A 271 13.56 35.02 -3.95
CA LEU A 271 13.65 33.93 -2.97
C LEU A 271 12.58 32.85 -3.24
N MET A 272 11.35 33.26 -3.54
CA MET A 272 10.27 32.35 -3.92
C MET A 272 10.57 31.64 -5.24
N LYS A 273 11.17 32.32 -6.22
CA LYS A 273 11.62 31.68 -7.47
C LYS A 273 12.73 30.67 -7.19
N PHE A 274 13.70 30.98 -6.34
CA PHE A 274 14.79 30.07 -5.99
C PHE A 274 14.27 28.80 -5.30
N GLN A 275 13.43 28.95 -4.27
CA GLN A 275 12.79 27.81 -3.60
C GLN A 275 11.92 26.99 -4.57
N ASN A 276 11.20 27.65 -5.47
CA ASN A 276 10.37 26.96 -6.47
C ASN A 276 11.23 26.21 -7.52
N ILE A 277 12.41 26.73 -7.87
CA ILE A 277 13.38 26.04 -8.72
C ILE A 277 13.97 24.81 -8.01
N GLU A 278 14.26 24.94 -6.71
CA GLU A 278 14.80 23.85 -5.89
C GLU A 278 13.77 22.73 -5.67
N THR A 279 12.53 23.08 -5.36
CA THR A 279 11.43 22.10 -5.28
C THR A 279 11.15 21.45 -6.63
N GLN A 280 11.17 22.20 -7.73
CA GLN A 280 11.05 21.64 -9.08
C GLN A 280 12.19 20.69 -9.44
N ARG A 281 13.44 20.97 -9.02
CA ARG A 281 14.56 20.03 -9.18
C ARG A 281 14.32 18.75 -8.40
N LYS A 282 13.92 18.86 -7.13
CA LYS A 282 13.66 17.71 -6.27
C LYS A 282 12.51 16.84 -6.82
N ILE A 283 11.45 17.46 -7.31
CA ILE A 283 10.33 16.77 -7.97
C ILE A 283 10.81 16.03 -9.22
N LYS A 284 11.64 16.66 -10.06
CA LYS A 284 12.21 16.02 -11.26
C LYS A 284 13.12 14.83 -10.91
N GLU A 285 13.94 14.94 -9.86
CA GLU A 285 14.76 13.82 -9.38
C GLU A 285 13.90 12.66 -8.89
N LEU A 286 12.92 12.93 -8.03
CA LEU A 286 12.00 11.91 -7.52
C LEU A 286 11.17 11.27 -8.64
N THR A 287 10.77 12.05 -9.64
CA THR A 287 10.01 11.53 -10.79
C THR A 287 10.88 10.57 -11.61
N LYS A 288 12.15 10.91 -11.85
CA LYS A 288 13.10 10.02 -12.55
C LYS A 288 13.38 8.74 -11.75
N GLU A 289 13.52 8.87 -10.43
CA GLU A 289 13.74 7.72 -9.56
C GLU A 289 12.54 6.76 -9.58
N VAL A 290 11.32 7.29 -9.41
CA VAL A 290 10.07 6.51 -9.52
C VAL A 290 9.93 5.85 -10.89
N GLU A 291 10.29 6.55 -11.97
CA GLU A 291 10.23 6.00 -13.33
C GLU A 291 11.25 4.88 -13.56
N SER A 292 12.47 5.01 -12.99
CA SER A 292 13.48 3.95 -13.03
C SER A 292 13.06 2.73 -12.21
N LEU A 293 12.51 2.93 -11.01
CA LEU A 293 12.00 1.86 -10.15
C LEU A 293 10.80 1.15 -10.78
N ARG A 294 9.90 1.89 -11.46
CA ARG A 294 8.80 1.30 -12.23
C ARG A 294 9.32 0.43 -13.36
N LYS A 295 10.31 0.89 -14.12
CA LYS A 295 10.91 0.12 -15.21
C LYS A 295 11.61 -1.15 -14.70
N ASP A 296 12.30 -1.07 -13.57
CA ASP A 296 12.93 -2.23 -12.93
C ASP A 296 11.89 -3.22 -12.38
N LEU A 297 10.79 -2.71 -11.81
CA LEU A 297 9.68 -3.54 -11.35
C LEU A 297 9.02 -4.26 -12.52
N ASP A 298 8.72 -3.58 -13.63
CA ASP A 298 8.14 -4.20 -14.83
C ASP A 298 9.08 -5.24 -15.45
N THR A 299 10.38 -4.97 -15.44
CA THR A 299 11.39 -5.93 -15.90
C THR A 299 11.43 -7.17 -15.00
N LYS A 300 11.44 -6.98 -13.67
CA LYS A 300 11.39 -8.10 -12.71
C LYS A 300 10.07 -8.86 -12.77
N LEU A 301 8.95 -8.18 -12.99
CA LEU A 301 7.62 -8.78 -13.07
C LEU A 301 7.46 -9.61 -14.36
N SER A 302 8.00 -9.11 -15.49
CA SER A 302 8.01 -9.87 -16.75
C SER A 302 8.99 -11.06 -16.73
N GLN A 303 10.09 -10.96 -15.97
CA GLN A 303 11.04 -12.05 -15.74
C GLN A 303 10.61 -13.02 -14.63
N SER A 304 9.60 -12.65 -13.84
CA SER A 304 9.10 -13.45 -12.73
C SER A 304 8.56 -14.79 -13.23
N SER A 305 9.10 -15.88 -12.67
CA SER A 305 8.71 -17.25 -13.03
C SER A 305 7.19 -17.49 -12.97
N PRO A 306 6.45 -17.00 -11.95
CA PRO A 306 4.99 -17.02 -11.95
C PRO A 306 4.32 -16.44 -13.20
N VAL A 307 4.75 -15.26 -13.67
CA VAL A 307 4.18 -14.58 -14.84
C VAL A 307 4.53 -15.32 -16.13
N GLN A 308 5.77 -15.82 -16.24
CA GLN A 308 6.18 -16.64 -17.38
C GLN A 308 5.43 -17.97 -17.44
N ASN A 309 5.18 -18.61 -16.30
CA ASN A 309 4.40 -19.83 -16.20
C ASN A 309 2.93 -19.58 -16.57
N LEU A 310 2.34 -18.50 -16.08
CA LEU A 310 0.98 -18.09 -16.46
C LEU A 310 0.88 -17.84 -17.97
N LYS A 311 1.86 -17.14 -18.55
CA LYS A 311 1.92 -16.87 -20.00
C LYS A 311 2.02 -18.16 -20.81
N ARG A 312 2.84 -19.14 -20.37
CA ARG A 312 2.90 -20.46 -21.00
C ARG A 312 1.56 -21.20 -20.92
N MET A 313 0.94 -21.25 -19.74
CA MET A 313 -0.37 -21.89 -19.56
C MET A 313 -1.46 -21.23 -20.42
N LEU A 314 -1.46 -19.91 -20.54
CA LEU A 314 -2.42 -19.18 -21.39
C LEU A 314 -2.23 -19.48 -22.87
N ILE A 315 -0.98 -19.59 -23.33
CA ILE A 315 -0.66 -19.98 -24.71
C ILE A 315 -1.14 -21.42 -24.97
N GLU A 316 -0.86 -22.33 -24.04
CA GLU A 316 -1.26 -23.74 -24.16
C GLU A 316 -2.79 -23.90 -24.16
N ARG A 317 -3.49 -23.23 -23.24
CA ARG A 317 -4.96 -23.20 -23.23
C ARG A 317 -5.55 -22.57 -24.49
N ASN A 318 -4.96 -21.51 -25.02
CA ASN A 318 -5.41 -20.92 -26.28
C ASN A 318 -5.20 -21.87 -27.46
N ASN A 319 -4.11 -22.64 -27.46
CA ASN A 319 -3.88 -23.65 -28.49
C ASN A 319 -4.90 -24.80 -28.37
N GLN A 320 -5.17 -25.29 -27.15
CA GLN A 320 -6.23 -26.28 -26.90
C GLN A 320 -7.60 -25.76 -27.34
N TYR A 321 -7.93 -24.51 -27.02
CA TYR A 321 -9.17 -23.89 -27.44
C TYR A 321 -9.27 -23.79 -28.97
N LYS A 322 -8.18 -23.44 -29.66
CA LYS A 322 -8.14 -23.44 -31.14
C LYS A 322 -8.36 -24.84 -31.70
N THR A 323 -7.73 -25.87 -31.14
CA THR A 323 -7.91 -27.27 -31.57
C THR A 323 -9.35 -27.72 -31.39
N LEU A 324 -9.94 -27.48 -30.21
CA LEU A 324 -11.34 -27.77 -29.93
C LEU A 324 -12.28 -27.00 -30.85
N LYS A 325 -11.96 -25.73 -31.15
CA LYS A 325 -12.72 -24.92 -32.10
C LYS A 325 -12.73 -25.56 -33.50
N THR A 326 -11.58 -26.01 -33.98
CA THR A 326 -11.47 -26.73 -35.26
C THR A 326 -12.18 -28.08 -35.25
N GLU A 327 -12.12 -28.83 -34.16
CA GLU A 327 -12.84 -30.11 -34.03
C GLU A 327 -14.36 -29.90 -34.02
N ILE A 328 -14.85 -28.93 -33.25
CA ILE A 328 -16.28 -28.58 -33.22
C ILE A 328 -16.77 -28.17 -34.61
N LEU A 329 -16.00 -27.36 -35.35
CA LEU A 329 -16.36 -26.97 -36.73
C LEU A 329 -16.35 -28.16 -37.70
N LYS A 330 -15.53 -29.19 -37.44
CA LYS A 330 -15.51 -30.42 -38.24
C LYS A 330 -16.79 -31.24 -38.07
N TYR A 331 -17.37 -31.25 -36.87
CA TYR A 331 -18.61 -31.97 -36.57
C TYR A 331 -19.87 -31.12 -36.76
N ASN A 332 -19.77 -29.80 -36.66
CA ASN A 332 -20.87 -28.87 -36.83
C ASN A 332 -20.39 -27.58 -37.51
N PRO A 333 -20.40 -27.53 -38.86
CA PRO A 333 -19.85 -26.41 -39.64
C PRO A 333 -20.58 -25.07 -39.41
N ASP A 334 -21.87 -25.11 -39.04
CA ASP A 334 -22.71 -23.93 -38.84
C ASP A 334 -22.62 -23.36 -37.41
N TYR A 335 -21.79 -23.96 -36.55
CA TYR A 335 -21.63 -23.53 -35.16
C TYR A 335 -20.88 -22.19 -35.06
N LYS A 336 -21.57 -21.15 -34.58
CA LYS A 336 -20.99 -19.82 -34.33
C LYS A 336 -20.51 -19.69 -32.89
N PHE A 337 -19.21 -19.50 -32.71
CA PHE A 337 -18.63 -19.15 -31.41
C PHE A 337 -18.93 -17.69 -31.07
N GLN A 338 -19.55 -17.42 -29.92
CA GLN A 338 -19.68 -16.08 -29.37
C GLN A 338 -18.35 -15.64 -28.75
N VAL A 339 -17.95 -14.40 -29.01
CA VAL A 339 -16.70 -13.77 -28.54
C VAL A 339 -16.89 -13.22 -27.14
#